data_AF-A0A0G4E4G5-F1
#
_entry.id   AF-A0A0G4E4G5-F1
#
_cell.length_a   1.000
_cell.length_b   1.000
_cell.length_c   1.000
_cell.angle_alpha   90.00
_cell.angle_beta   90.00
_cell.angle_gamma   90.00
#
_symmetry.space_group_name_H-M   'P 1'
#
loop_
_entity.id
_entity.type
_entity.pdbx_description
1 polymer ?
#
loop_
_entity_poly.entity_id
_entity_poly.type
_entity_poly.pdbx_seq_one_letter_code
_entity_poly.pdbx_strand_id
1 'polypeptide(L)'
;MRNAVKVGPAIDARNKRIIAASRVTFLGYGLHHDAGMLLDGDDYEGRAYYAQRILFRIKLLAVIICAFVLLSVFMPKSPKAAPVPPTFKDAGSVVSVQFHDTAFSRSTSVTTSEGTFQVAGAVTASAGDVAKIRKSVGISRVEVTSLCIDSHYKPDCYRVL
;
A
#
# COMPACT_ATOMS: atom_id res chain seq x y z
N MET A 1 -22.54 53.77 -12.18
CA MET A 1 -22.10 53.73 -10.77
C MET A 1 -22.48 52.36 -10.22
N ARG A 2 -21.49 51.49 -9.92
CA ARG A 2 -21.76 50.17 -9.33
C ARG A 2 -22.04 50.38 -7.85
N ASN A 3 -23.16 49.84 -7.37
CA ASN A 3 -23.54 49.88 -5.96
C ASN A 3 -22.46 49.13 -5.16
N ALA A 4 -21.62 49.88 -4.43
CA ALA A 4 -20.65 49.32 -3.51
C ALA A 4 -21.41 48.46 -2.49
N VAL A 5 -21.29 47.15 -2.62
CA VAL A 5 -21.87 46.21 -1.65
C VAL A 5 -21.14 46.46 -0.35
N LYS A 6 -21.82 47.06 0.64
CA LYS A 6 -21.26 47.29 1.98
C LYS A 6 -20.99 45.93 2.62
N VAL A 7 -19.78 45.42 2.46
CA VAL A 7 -19.31 44.24 3.18
C VAL A 7 -19.18 44.63 4.64
N GLY A 8 -20.05 44.09 5.50
CA GLY A 8 -19.98 44.36 6.94
C GLY A 8 -18.64 43.92 7.54
N PRO A 9 -18.19 44.55 8.65
CA PRO A 9 -16.87 44.31 9.24
C PRO A 9 -16.64 42.83 9.63
N ALA A 10 -17.70 42.12 10.02
CA ALA A 10 -17.64 40.70 10.32
C ALA A 10 -17.36 39.82 9.08
N ILE A 11 -17.93 40.18 7.93
CA ILE A 11 -17.74 39.45 6.66
C ILE A 11 -16.32 39.72 6.13
N ASP A 12 -15.85 40.96 6.25
CA ASP A 12 -14.48 41.33 5.86
C ASP A 12 -13.42 40.57 6.69
N ALA A 13 -13.59 40.53 8.02
CA ALA A 13 -12.72 39.76 8.90
C ALA A 13 -12.70 38.26 8.55
N ARG A 14 -13.85 37.69 8.17
CA ARG A 14 -13.95 36.31 7.68
C ARG A 14 -13.21 36.12 6.36
N ASN A 15 -13.36 37.02 5.40
CA ASN A 15 -12.69 36.96 4.10
C ASN A 15 -11.16 37.05 4.26
N LYS A 16 -10.67 37.94 5.13
CA LYS A 16 -9.23 38.03 5.46
C LYS A 16 -8.67 36.72 6.00
N ARG A 17 -9.41 36.03 6.87
CA ARG A 17 -9.00 34.70 7.38
C ARG A 17 -8.93 33.66 6.26
N ILE A 18 -9.92 33.64 5.36
CA ILE A 18 -9.95 32.72 4.21
C ILE A 18 -8.75 32.97 3.29
N ILE A 19 -8.44 34.23 2.98
CA ILE A 19 -7.30 34.63 2.16
C ILE A 19 -5.98 34.24 2.83
N ALA A 20 -5.82 34.54 4.12
CA ALA A 20 -4.61 34.19 4.87
C ALA A 20 -4.37 32.67 4.87
N ALA A 21 -5.42 31.87 5.10
CA ALA A 21 -5.33 30.41 5.08
C ALA A 21 -5.06 29.86 3.67
N SER A 22 -5.61 30.46 2.61
CA SER A 22 -5.43 29.94 1.26
C SER A 22 -4.06 30.22 0.66
N ARG A 23 -3.33 31.25 1.14
CA ARG A 23 -1.96 31.61 0.67
C ARG A 23 -0.97 30.46 0.74
N VAL A 24 -1.13 29.57 1.71
CA VAL A 24 -0.23 28.43 1.94
C VAL A 24 -0.76 27.12 1.35
N THR A 25 -1.86 27.17 0.60
CA THR A 25 -2.52 25.97 0.03
C THR A 25 -2.66 26.07 -1.47
N PHE A 26 -2.79 24.92 -2.14
CA PHE A 26 -3.05 24.85 -3.58
C PHE A 26 -4.35 25.59 -3.99
N LEU A 27 -5.28 25.79 -3.04
CA LEU A 27 -6.53 26.50 -3.26
C LEU A 27 -6.33 27.95 -3.70
N GLY A 28 -5.25 28.61 -3.27
CA GLY A 28 -4.93 30.00 -3.57
C GLY A 28 -4.25 30.24 -4.92
N TYR A 29 -3.67 29.20 -5.53
CA TYR A 29 -2.84 29.37 -6.73
C TYR A 29 -3.64 29.85 -7.93
N GLY A 30 -3.08 30.84 -8.64
CA GLY A 30 -3.65 31.40 -9.87
C GLY A 30 -4.92 32.25 -9.68
N LEU A 31 -5.26 32.64 -8.45
CA LEU A 31 -6.42 33.51 -8.18
C LEU A 31 -6.06 35.00 -8.12
N HIS A 32 -4.84 35.31 -7.68
CA HIS A 32 -4.31 36.68 -7.62
C HIS A 32 -2.77 36.60 -7.71
N HIS A 33 -2.13 37.59 -8.34
CA HIS A 33 -0.67 37.62 -8.49
C HIS A 33 0.05 37.70 -7.14
N ASP A 34 -0.54 38.43 -6.18
CA ASP A 34 -0.13 38.42 -4.77
C ASP A 34 -1.35 38.59 -3.87
N ALA A 35 -1.79 37.50 -3.23
CA ALA A 35 -2.91 37.53 -2.30
C ALA A 35 -2.61 38.29 -0.99
N GLY A 36 -1.33 38.60 -0.70
CA GLY A 36 -0.93 39.46 0.41
C GLY A 36 -1.41 40.90 0.24
N MET A 37 -1.38 41.44 -0.97
CA MET A 37 -1.84 42.81 -1.25
C MET A 37 -3.34 43.02 -0.93
N LEU A 38 -4.15 41.96 -0.98
CA LEU A 38 -5.58 42.02 -0.61
C LEU A 38 -5.80 42.13 0.90
N LEU A 39 -4.80 41.76 1.71
CA LEU A 39 -4.86 41.86 3.18
C LEU A 39 -4.49 43.26 3.68
N ASP A 40 -3.58 43.93 2.97
CA ASP A 40 -2.96 45.20 3.40
C ASP A 40 -3.69 46.45 2.85
N GLY A 41 -4.51 46.31 1.80
CA GLY A 41 -5.27 47.42 1.19
C GLY A 41 -6.74 47.53 1.62
N ASP A 42 -7.38 48.63 1.23
CA ASP A 42 -8.82 48.90 1.42
C ASP A 42 -9.72 48.31 0.30
N ASP A 43 -9.28 47.21 -0.32
CA ASP A 43 -10.02 46.54 -1.40
C ASP A 43 -10.99 45.47 -0.86
N TYR A 44 -12.13 45.94 -0.34
CA TYR A 44 -13.19 45.07 0.20
C TYR A 44 -13.84 44.17 -0.87
N GLU A 45 -13.99 44.67 -2.09
CA GLU A 45 -14.62 43.92 -3.19
C GLU A 45 -13.70 42.81 -3.70
N GLY A 46 -12.41 43.10 -3.89
CA GLY A 46 -11.39 42.11 -4.25
C GLY A 46 -11.27 41.00 -3.22
N ARG A 47 -11.31 41.34 -1.91
CA ARG A 47 -11.34 40.34 -0.83
C ARG A 47 -12.56 39.43 -0.89
N ALA A 48 -13.75 40.00 -1.10
CA ALA A 48 -14.98 39.23 -1.18
C ALA A 48 -14.99 38.28 -2.39
N TYR A 49 -14.54 38.78 -3.55
CA TYR A 49 -14.41 37.98 -4.77
C TYR A 49 -13.45 36.82 -4.60
N TYR A 50 -12.27 37.08 -4.04
CA TYR A 50 -11.25 36.06 -3.80
C TYR A 50 -11.78 34.99 -2.84
N ALA A 51 -12.37 35.39 -1.70
CA ALA A 51 -12.93 34.47 -0.72
C ALA A 51 -14.04 33.59 -1.31
N GLN A 52 -14.93 34.15 -2.15
CA GLN A 52 -15.95 33.37 -2.86
C GLN A 52 -15.36 32.31 -3.78
N ARG A 53 -14.30 32.64 -4.54
CA ARG A 53 -13.63 31.67 -5.41
C ARG A 53 -12.96 30.54 -4.62
N ILE A 54 -12.35 30.84 -3.47
CA ILE A 54 -11.80 29.82 -2.57
C ILE A 54 -12.92 28.89 -2.07
N LEU A 55 -14.03 29.45 -1.60
CA LEU A 55 -15.18 28.65 -1.14
C LEU A 55 -15.76 27.77 -2.26
N PHE A 56 -15.80 28.28 -3.49
CA PHE A 56 -16.21 27.48 -4.66
C PHE A 56 -15.26 26.31 -4.92
N ARG A 57 -13.93 26.53 -4.88
CA ARG A 57 -12.93 25.46 -5.03
C ARG A 57 -13.05 24.39 -3.93
N ILE A 58 -13.28 24.81 -2.68
CA ILE A 58 -13.51 23.87 -1.56
C ILE A 58 -14.75 23.01 -1.82
N LYS A 59 -15.87 23.63 -2.23
CA LYS A 59 -17.09 22.88 -2.55
C LYS A 59 -16.87 21.89 -3.70
N LEU A 60 -16.15 22.30 -4.74
CA LEU A 60 -15.84 21.45 -5.89
C LEU A 60 -14.98 20.25 -5.50
N LEU A 61 -13.96 20.45 -4.67
CA LEU A 61 -13.14 19.35 -4.13
C LEU A 61 -13.95 18.39 -3.26
N ALA A 62 -14.82 18.92 -2.40
CA ALA A 62 -15.70 18.08 -1.59
C ALA A 62 -16.60 17.19 -2.47
N VAL A 63 -17.15 17.73 -3.56
CA VAL A 63 -17.93 16.95 -4.54
C VAL A 63 -17.09 15.87 -5.20
N ILE A 64 -15.86 16.19 -5.63
CA ILE A 64 -14.96 15.21 -6.25
C ILE A 64 -14.61 14.08 -5.28
N ILE A 65 -14.27 14.42 -4.03
CA ILE A 65 -13.95 13.43 -2.99
C ILE A 65 -15.16 12.54 -2.72
N CYS A 66 -16.36 13.12 -2.55
CA CYS A 66 -17.59 12.35 -2.36
C CYS A 66 -17.86 11.41 -3.55
N ALA A 67 -17.70 11.88 -4.79
CA ALA A 67 -17.86 11.05 -5.97
C ALA A 67 -16.85 9.89 -6.02
N PHE A 68 -15.59 10.15 -5.68
CA PHE A 68 -14.54 9.13 -5.61
C PHE A 68 -14.83 8.08 -4.54
N VAL A 69 -15.25 8.49 -3.35
CA VAL A 69 -15.63 7.56 -2.26
C VAL A 69 -16.82 6.71 -2.69
N LEU A 70 -17.86 7.30 -3.28
CA LEU A 70 -19.01 6.55 -3.79
C LEU A 70 -18.57 5.52 -4.84
N LEU A 71 -17.78 5.93 -5.83
CA LEU A 71 -17.23 5.01 -6.83
C LEU A 71 -16.45 3.86 -6.20
N SER A 72 -15.64 4.12 -5.18
CA SER A 72 -14.86 3.08 -4.50
C SER A 72 -15.72 2.05 -3.75
N VAL A 73 -16.89 2.46 -3.25
CA VAL A 73 -17.85 1.56 -2.57
C VAL A 73 -18.61 0.71 -3.57
N PHE A 74 -18.97 1.27 -4.73
CA PHE A 74 -19.70 0.56 -5.78
C PHE A 74 -18.82 -0.25 -6.73
N MET A 75 -17.48 -0.10 -6.66
CA MET A 75 -16.60 -0.95 -7.44
C MET A 75 -16.69 -2.40 -6.95
N PRO A 76 -16.99 -3.37 -7.84
CA PRO A 76 -17.04 -4.77 -7.46
C PRO A 76 -15.66 -5.18 -6.98
N LYS A 77 -15.56 -5.61 -5.72
CA LYS A 77 -14.34 -6.22 -5.19
C LYS A 77 -14.06 -7.44 -6.05
N SER A 78 -12.90 -7.47 -6.72
CA SER A 78 -12.51 -8.63 -7.51
C SER A 78 -12.67 -9.88 -6.66
N PRO A 79 -13.37 -10.92 -7.15
CA PRO A 79 -13.55 -12.14 -6.38
C PRO A 79 -12.16 -12.65 -6.01
N LYS A 80 -11.92 -12.76 -4.69
CA LYS A 80 -10.70 -13.42 -4.20
C LYS A 80 -10.78 -14.85 -4.70
N ALA A 81 -9.95 -15.20 -5.67
CA ALA A 81 -9.82 -16.59 -6.11
C ALA A 81 -9.54 -17.45 -4.88
N ALA A 82 -10.31 -18.53 -4.71
CA ALA A 82 -10.07 -19.47 -3.63
C ALA A 82 -8.62 -19.96 -3.73
N PRO A 83 -7.85 -20.00 -2.62
CA PRO A 83 -6.51 -20.53 -2.66
C PRO A 83 -6.57 -21.99 -3.13
N VAL A 84 -5.84 -22.30 -4.20
CA VAL A 84 -5.71 -23.68 -4.68
C VAL A 84 -5.13 -24.52 -3.54
N PRO A 85 -5.76 -25.64 -3.15
CA PRO A 85 -5.24 -26.46 -2.06
C PRO A 85 -3.82 -26.93 -2.40
N PRO A 86 -2.88 -26.89 -1.46
CA PRO A 86 -1.53 -27.36 -1.71
C PRO A 86 -1.55 -28.85 -2.04
N THR A 87 -0.82 -29.24 -3.09
CA THR A 87 -0.60 -30.66 -3.41
C THR A 87 0.64 -31.15 -2.68
N PHE A 88 0.50 -32.28 -2.00
CA PHE A 88 1.61 -32.95 -1.31
C PHE A 88 2.00 -34.21 -2.07
N LYS A 89 3.30 -34.39 -2.28
CA LYS A 89 3.90 -35.61 -2.82
C LYS A 89 4.92 -36.12 -1.82
N ASP A 90 4.91 -37.41 -1.52
CA ASP A 90 5.91 -37.99 -0.63
C ASP A 90 7.30 -37.88 -1.27
N ALA A 91 8.29 -37.53 -0.43
CA ALA A 91 9.70 -37.40 -0.81
C ALA A 91 10.58 -38.39 -0.05
N GLY A 92 9.98 -39.38 0.60
CA GLY A 92 10.69 -40.42 1.33
C GLY A 92 11.19 -39.98 2.71
N SER A 93 12.18 -40.71 3.24
CA SER A 93 12.84 -40.37 4.50
C SER A 93 14.15 -39.64 4.25
N VAL A 94 14.53 -38.74 5.16
CA VAL A 94 15.82 -38.04 5.13
C VAL A 94 16.95 -39.04 5.36
N VAL A 95 17.94 -39.03 4.48
CA VAL A 95 19.15 -39.86 4.56
C VAL A 95 20.31 -39.02 5.07
N SER A 96 20.50 -37.82 4.51
CA SER A 96 21.55 -36.90 4.95
C SER A 96 21.19 -35.44 4.68
N VAL A 97 21.85 -34.55 5.40
CA VAL A 97 21.66 -33.10 5.33
C VAL A 97 23.04 -32.44 5.26
N GLN A 98 23.26 -31.61 4.24
CA GLN A 98 24.52 -30.90 4.04
C GLN A 98 24.27 -29.40 3.95
N PHE A 99 24.76 -28.64 4.92
CA PHE A 99 24.63 -27.19 4.96
C PHE A 99 25.76 -26.52 4.15
N HIS A 100 25.38 -25.59 3.27
CA HIS A 100 26.27 -24.79 2.45
C HIS A 100 26.15 -23.32 2.87
N ASP A 101 27.20 -22.80 3.51
CA ASP A 101 27.32 -21.39 3.85
C ASP A 101 28.39 -20.73 2.98
N THR A 102 28.01 -19.69 2.26
CA THR A 102 28.90 -18.88 1.44
C THR A 102 28.69 -17.41 1.82
N ALA A 103 29.66 -16.55 1.51
CA ALA A 103 29.55 -15.11 1.80
C ALA A 103 28.28 -14.44 1.22
N PHE A 104 27.63 -15.06 0.23
CA PHE A 104 26.47 -14.51 -0.49
C PHE A 104 25.20 -15.36 -0.37
N SER A 105 25.26 -16.57 0.18
CA SER A 105 24.13 -17.49 0.17
C SER A 105 24.24 -18.56 1.25
N ARG A 106 23.09 -18.90 1.84
CA ARG A 106 22.89 -20.03 2.76
C ARG A 106 21.88 -20.97 2.16
N SER A 107 22.29 -22.21 1.89
CA SER A 107 21.43 -23.25 1.37
C SER A 107 21.76 -24.59 2.00
N THR A 108 20.83 -25.53 1.97
CA THR A 108 21.04 -26.88 2.47
C THR A 108 20.66 -27.89 1.40
N SER A 109 21.51 -28.88 1.16
CA SER A 109 21.17 -30.06 0.36
C SER A 109 20.62 -31.13 1.29
N VAL A 110 19.38 -31.54 1.08
CA VAL A 110 18.72 -32.63 1.82
C VAL A 110 18.60 -33.82 0.87
N THR A 111 19.34 -34.89 1.16
CA THR A 111 19.21 -36.16 0.45
C THR A 111 18.19 -37.01 1.17
N THR A 112 17.16 -37.42 0.46
CA THR A 112 16.13 -38.35 0.92
C THR A 112 16.24 -39.67 0.15
N SER A 113 15.42 -40.66 0.51
CA SER A 113 15.35 -41.95 -0.21
C SER A 113 14.86 -41.82 -1.66
N GLU A 114 14.15 -40.73 -1.99
CA GLU A 114 13.60 -40.48 -3.33
C GLU A 114 14.47 -39.54 -4.19
N GLY A 115 15.42 -38.80 -3.61
CA GLY A 115 16.25 -37.87 -4.35
C GLY A 115 16.99 -36.86 -3.47
N THR A 116 17.67 -35.89 -4.09
CA THR A 116 18.35 -34.79 -3.38
C THR A 116 17.70 -33.47 -3.73
N PHE A 117 17.39 -32.67 -2.72
CA PHE A 117 16.72 -31.37 -2.85
C PHE A 117 17.61 -30.28 -2.27
N GLN A 118 17.84 -29.20 -3.02
CA GLN A 118 18.48 -28.02 -2.48
C GLN A 118 17.42 -27.05 -1.98
N VAL A 119 17.53 -26.63 -0.73
CA VAL A 119 16.56 -25.73 -0.10
C VAL A 119 17.24 -24.49 0.45
N ALA A 120 16.48 -23.41 0.54
CA ALA A 120 16.96 -22.14 1.07
C ALA A 120 17.10 -22.17 2.60
N GLY A 121 18.23 -21.68 3.11
CA GLY A 121 18.50 -21.55 4.54
C GLY A 121 19.02 -22.83 5.21
N ALA A 122 19.05 -22.80 6.54
CA ALA A 122 19.46 -23.93 7.39
C ALA A 122 18.25 -24.83 7.68
N VAL A 123 18.41 -26.13 7.46
CA VAL A 123 17.38 -27.13 7.70
C VAL A 123 17.63 -27.84 9.02
N THR A 124 16.58 -27.97 9.83
CA THR A 124 16.57 -28.87 10.98
C THR A 124 15.94 -30.18 10.57
N ALA A 125 16.74 -31.23 10.41
CA ALA A 125 16.30 -32.58 10.07
C ALA A 125 17.34 -33.61 10.53
N SER A 126 16.88 -34.83 10.82
CA SER A 126 17.69 -36.00 11.18
C SER A 126 17.43 -37.15 10.22
N ALA A 127 18.39 -38.07 10.12
CA ALA A 127 18.21 -39.27 9.31
C ALA A 127 17.02 -40.09 9.83
N GLY A 128 16.11 -40.47 8.93
CA GLY A 128 14.85 -41.14 9.26
C GLY A 128 13.62 -40.22 9.30
N ASP A 129 13.79 -38.90 9.39
CA ASP A 129 12.66 -37.96 9.38
C ASP A 129 11.88 -38.05 8.05
N VAL A 130 10.55 -37.91 8.11
CA VAL A 130 9.69 -38.03 6.91
C VAL A 130 9.69 -36.72 6.14
N ALA A 131 9.91 -36.78 4.82
CA ALA A 131 9.92 -35.62 3.93
C ALA A 131 8.79 -35.69 2.90
N LYS A 132 8.17 -34.53 2.62
CA LYS A 132 7.09 -34.35 1.64
C LYS A 132 7.34 -33.09 0.81
N ILE A 133 7.14 -33.17 -0.49
CA ILE A 133 7.13 -32.00 -1.38
C ILE A 133 5.75 -31.37 -1.36
N ARG A 134 5.67 -30.09 -1.04
CA ARG A 134 4.48 -29.26 -1.12
C ARG A 134 4.59 -28.34 -2.33
N LYS A 135 3.64 -28.42 -3.25
CA LYS A 135 3.45 -27.42 -4.31
C LYS A 135 2.28 -26.52 -3.95
N SER A 136 2.51 -25.22 -3.98
CA SER A 136 1.49 -24.20 -3.71
C SER A 136 1.58 -23.07 -4.71
N VAL A 137 0.44 -22.48 -5.06
CA VAL A 137 0.39 -21.30 -5.93
C VAL A 137 0.41 -20.07 -5.04
N GLY A 138 1.46 -19.26 -5.15
CA GLY A 138 1.61 -18.02 -4.40
C GLY A 138 0.62 -16.93 -4.84
N ILE A 139 0.57 -15.83 -4.09
CA ILE A 139 -0.33 -14.68 -4.34
C ILE A 139 -0.16 -14.10 -5.75
N SER A 140 1.04 -14.20 -6.33
CA SER A 140 1.37 -13.76 -7.69
C SER A 140 1.15 -14.81 -8.78
N ARG A 141 0.43 -15.91 -8.50
CA ARG A 141 0.28 -17.09 -9.39
C ARG A 141 1.58 -17.81 -9.73
N VAL A 142 2.64 -17.57 -8.98
CA VAL A 142 3.92 -18.26 -9.11
C VAL A 142 3.83 -19.57 -8.33
N GLU A 143 4.15 -20.68 -8.99
CA GLU A 143 4.27 -21.97 -8.31
C GLU A 143 5.50 -21.96 -7.39
N VAL A 144 5.27 -22.24 -6.12
CA VAL A 144 6.31 -22.40 -5.10
C VAL A 144 6.34 -23.86 -4.68
N THR A 145 7.51 -24.49 -4.86
CA THR A 145 7.81 -25.84 -4.39
C THR A 145 8.57 -25.74 -3.08
N SER A 146 8.14 -26.49 -2.07
CA SER A 146 8.78 -26.56 -0.76
C SER A 146 8.98 -28.01 -0.34
N LEU A 147 10.08 -28.30 0.35
CA LEU A 147 10.32 -29.56 1.03
C LEU A 147 9.91 -29.40 2.49
N CYS A 148 8.85 -30.09 2.87
CA CYS A 148 8.36 -30.15 4.24
C CYS A 148 8.94 -31.38 4.93
N ILE A 149 9.62 -31.18 6.04
CA ILE A 149 10.23 -32.25 6.83
C ILE A 149 9.50 -32.32 8.15
N ASP A 150 8.97 -33.50 8.46
CA ASP A 150 8.37 -33.81 9.74
C ASP A 150 9.46 -34.29 10.69
N SER A 151 10.23 -33.34 11.21
CA SER A 151 11.32 -33.63 12.14
C SER A 151 10.83 -33.73 13.57
N HIS A 152 11.38 -34.68 14.32
CA HIS A 152 11.12 -34.82 15.75
C HIS A 152 11.44 -33.54 16.56
N TYR A 153 12.36 -32.70 16.08
CA TYR A 153 12.71 -31.45 16.75
C TYR A 153 11.74 -30.31 16.39
N LYS A 154 11.49 -30.12 15.10
CA LYS A 154 10.62 -29.06 14.58
C LYS A 154 10.15 -29.40 13.17
N PRO A 155 8.84 -29.64 12.95
CA PRO A 155 8.31 -29.78 11.60
C PRO A 155 8.30 -28.42 10.89
N ASP A 156 8.86 -28.34 9.68
CA ASP A 156 8.93 -27.09 8.91
C ASP A 156 8.99 -27.34 7.39
N CYS A 157 8.65 -26.33 6.59
CA CYS A 157 8.69 -26.36 5.13
C CYS A 157 9.71 -25.37 4.58
N TYR A 158 10.70 -25.90 3.86
CA TYR A 158 11.80 -25.13 3.29
C TYR A 158 11.58 -24.96 1.79
N ARG A 159 11.78 -23.75 1.27
CA ARG A 159 11.64 -23.48 -0.16
C ARG A 159 12.73 -24.19 -0.94
N VAL A 160 12.35 -24.96 -1.97
CA VAL A 160 13.30 -25.59 -2.91
C VAL A 160 13.82 -24.52 -3.86
N LEU A 161 15.14 -24.54 -4.10
CA LEU A 161 15.85 -23.64 -5.02
C LEU A 161 15.80 -24.16 -6.46
#